data_AF-A0A554IUG3-F1
#
_entry.id   AF-A0A554IUG3-F1
#
_cell.length_a   1.000
_cell.length_b   1.000
_cell.length_c   1.000
_cell.angle_alpha   90.00
_cell.angle_beta   90.00
_cell.angle_gamma   90.00
#
_symmetry.space_group_name_H-M   'P 1'
#
loop_
_entity.id
_entity.type
_entity.pdbx_description
1 polymer ?
#
loop_
_entity_poly.entity_id
_entity_poly.type
_entity_poly.pdbx_seq_one_letter_code
_entity_poly.pdbx_strand_id
1 'polypeptide(L)'
;MKKKVFLTLIFLSLLYAGIKWTASQGNPGVISDAKDQITQALWGLVLLGGAFVILNTINPELTILQIPKLSQIVSPTSTTAGEVPQYACKVDGAAVGDSCFKTEDCDGVCSSLDPRATCEPTITCGAKCDPQTLAQKNNTAYPARNSSELQNVMGCIQGKVGSIPGSKFTYDIDHSSCNYTRGTPGCEPSGRCSHTKNSCHYGGSSGSDGALAVDYGGAGKSGSDKAKYFEAIVSAANQCGAKSGGARCENAAGQKVGCADATHVHVSAAGCDRN
;
A
#
# COMPACT_ATOMS: atom_id res chain seq x y z
N MET A 1 25.22 12.22 8.61
CA MET A 1 25.34 13.57 9.24
C MET A 1 24.52 13.75 10.53
N LYS A 2 23.31 13.18 10.67
CA LYS A 2 22.43 13.45 11.84
C LYS A 2 22.93 12.92 13.21
N LYS A 3 23.63 11.78 13.26
CA LYS A 3 24.16 11.21 14.53
C LYS A 3 25.13 12.15 15.28
N LYS A 4 25.87 12.99 14.56
CA LYS A 4 26.84 13.93 15.16
C LYS A 4 26.14 15.13 15.81
N VAL A 5 25.03 15.60 15.23
CA VAL A 5 24.32 16.80 15.70
C VAL A 5 23.78 16.63 17.12
N PHE A 6 23.17 15.48 17.43
CA PHE A 6 22.58 15.25 18.76
C PHE A 6 23.64 15.17 19.87
N LEU A 7 24.76 14.49 19.62
CA LEU A 7 25.89 14.44 20.55
C LEU A 7 26.54 15.81 20.76
N THR A 8 26.64 16.62 19.70
CA THR A 8 27.14 18.00 19.80
C THR A 8 26.21 18.87 20.65
N LEU A 9 24.88 18.72 20.54
CA LEU A 9 23.93 19.47 21.35
C LEU A 9 24.00 19.09 22.84
N ILE A 10 24.11 17.80 23.16
CA ILE A 10 24.29 17.34 24.54
C ILE A 10 25.60 17.90 25.12
N PHE A 11 26.69 17.83 24.36
CA PHE A 11 27.98 18.35 24.77
C PHE A 11 27.95 19.86 25.05
N LEU A 12 27.34 20.65 24.15
CA LEU A 12 27.17 22.09 24.34
C LEU A 12 26.29 22.42 25.55
N SER A 13 25.22 21.65 25.79
CA SER A 13 24.37 21.83 26.98
C SER A 13 25.12 21.55 28.28
N LEU A 14 25.98 20.52 28.30
CA LEU A 14 26.81 20.19 29.46
C LEU A 14 27.88 21.26 29.71
N LEU A 15 28.50 21.79 28.65
CA LEU A 15 29.44 22.91 28.76
C LEU A 15 28.76 24.16 29.30
N TYR A 16 27.58 24.50 28.78
CA TYR A 16 26.80 25.65 29.26
C TYR A 16 26.40 25.49 30.73
N ALA A 17 25.89 24.32 31.11
CA ALA A 17 25.54 24.05 32.50
C ALA A 17 26.77 24.09 33.43
N GLY A 18 27.93 23.59 32.96
CA GLY A 18 29.19 23.67 33.69
C GLY A 18 29.68 25.11 33.90
N ILE A 19 29.62 25.95 32.87
CA ILE A 19 29.95 27.38 32.97
C ILE A 19 28.95 28.11 33.88
N LYS A 20 27.65 27.82 33.75
CA LYS A 20 26.61 28.38 34.62
C LYS A 20 26.85 28.01 36.08
N TRP A 21 27.30 26.78 36.34
CA TRP A 21 27.61 26.32 37.70
C TRP A 21 28.85 27.02 38.27
N THR A 22 29.95 27.14 37.51
CA THR A 22 31.18 27.79 38.01
C THR A 22 31.04 29.32 38.12
N ALA A 23 30.29 29.95 37.21
CA ALA A 23 30.03 31.39 37.22
C ALA A 23 28.92 31.82 38.21
N SER A 24 28.28 30.88 38.91
CA SER A 24 27.14 31.14 39.79
C SER A 24 27.48 31.97 41.06
N GLN A 25 28.77 32.17 41.37
CA GLN A 25 29.25 32.95 42.52
C GLN A 25 28.57 32.58 43.86
N GLY A 26 28.13 31.32 44.00
CA GLY A 26 27.46 30.85 45.22
C GLY A 26 25.95 31.08 45.28
N ASN A 27 25.31 31.57 44.22
CA ASN A 27 23.85 31.68 44.16
C ASN A 27 23.19 30.29 44.18
N PRO A 28 22.45 29.90 45.23
CA PRO A 28 21.90 28.55 45.38
C PRO A 28 20.90 28.19 44.28
N GLY A 29 20.12 29.16 43.77
CA GLY A 29 19.15 28.94 42.70
C GLY A 29 19.84 28.61 41.38
N VAL A 30 20.88 29.37 41.02
CA VAL A 30 21.65 29.13 39.78
C VAL A 30 22.41 27.80 39.84
N ILE A 31 22.91 27.43 41.03
CA ILE A 31 23.56 26.13 41.27
C ILE A 31 22.54 24.99 41.14
N SER A 32 21.34 25.13 41.72
CA SER A 32 20.27 24.13 41.61
C SER A 32 19.87 23.93 40.16
N ASP A 33 19.59 25.01 39.43
CA ASP A 33 19.23 24.95 38.01
C ASP A 33 20.31 24.27 37.16
N ALA A 34 21.58 24.57 37.43
CA ALA A 34 22.69 23.97 36.70
C ALA A 34 22.78 22.45 36.96
N LYS A 35 22.52 22.01 38.21
CA LYS A 35 22.45 20.58 38.56
C LYS A 35 21.26 19.90 37.90
N ASP A 36 20.10 20.55 37.89
CA ASP A 36 18.90 20.02 37.24
C ASP A 36 19.13 19.86 35.73
N GLN A 37 19.79 20.83 35.10
CA GLN A 37 20.14 20.75 33.69
C GLN A 37 21.15 19.62 33.39
N ILE A 38 22.15 19.41 34.25
CA ILE A 38 23.11 18.30 34.13
C ILE A 38 22.41 16.95 34.29
N THR A 39 21.56 16.80 35.31
CA THR A 39 20.84 15.54 35.57
C THR A 39 19.87 15.19 34.45
N GLN A 40 19.15 16.18 33.90
CA GLN A 40 18.29 15.97 32.72
C GLN A 40 19.09 15.55 31.49
N ALA A 41 20.25 16.16 31.24
CA ALA A 41 21.12 15.76 30.13
C ALA A 41 21.65 14.33 30.29
N LEU A 42 21.97 13.91 31.51
CA LEU A 42 22.39 12.53 31.82
C LEU A 42 21.25 11.53 31.60
N TRP A 43 20.02 11.84 32.02
CA TRP A 43 18.85 11.00 31.74
C TRP A 43 18.56 10.88 30.25
N GLY A 44 18.71 11.97 29.49
CA GLY A 44 18.61 11.92 28.03
C GLY A 44 19.65 11.01 27.38
N LEU A 45 20.88 11.02 27.88
CA LEU A 45 21.96 10.15 27.41
C LEU A 45 21.68 8.68 27.73
N VAL A 46 21.20 8.38 28.94
CA VAL A 46 20.83 7.02 29.37
C VAL A 46 19.67 6.48 28.53
N LEU A 47 18.63 7.28 28.28
CA LEU A 47 17.50 6.87 27.43
C LEU A 47 17.94 6.59 26.00
N LEU A 48 18.78 7.46 25.42
CA LEU A 48 19.31 7.26 24.07
C LEU A 48 20.20 6.00 23.98
N GLY A 49 21.09 5.82 24.96
CA GLY A 49 21.96 4.65 25.05
C GLY A 49 21.17 3.36 25.27
N GLY A 50 20.17 3.37 26.13
CA GLY A 50 19.28 2.25 26.39
C GLY A 50 18.48 1.86 25.15
N ALA A 51 17.90 2.83 24.44
CA ALA A 51 17.22 2.58 23.18
C ALA A 51 18.16 1.96 22.13
N PHE A 52 19.40 2.46 22.03
CA PHE A 52 20.41 1.91 21.13
C PHE A 52 20.75 0.45 21.48
N VAL A 53 20.96 0.13 22.76
CA VAL A 53 21.25 -1.24 23.20
C VAL A 53 20.08 -2.16 22.87
N ILE A 54 18.84 -1.78 23.20
CA ILE A 54 17.64 -2.58 22.91
C ILE A 54 17.51 -2.86 21.40
N LEU A 55 17.59 -1.82 20.57
CA LEU A 55 17.50 -1.94 19.12
C LEU A 55 18.62 -2.85 18.58
N ASN A 56 19.86 -2.66 19.05
CA ASN A 56 21.02 -3.42 18.57
C ASN A 56 21.04 -4.87 19.06
N THR A 57 20.46 -5.18 20.22
CA THR A 57 20.32 -6.55 20.73
C THR A 57 19.22 -7.33 20.02
N ILE A 58 18.11 -6.68 19.67
CA ILE A 58 17.00 -7.34 18.96
C ILE A 58 17.34 -7.51 17.47
N ASN A 59 17.80 -6.45 16.81
CA ASN A 59 18.21 -6.49 15.42
C ASN A 59 19.19 -5.34 15.10
N PRO A 60 20.49 -5.64 14.90
CA PRO A 60 21.49 -4.61 14.62
C PRO A 60 21.20 -3.83 13.32
N GLU A 61 20.48 -4.43 12.36
CA GLU A 61 20.06 -3.79 11.10
C GLU A 61 19.17 -2.56 11.33
N LEU A 62 18.43 -2.49 12.44
CA LEU A 62 17.57 -1.33 12.76
C LEU A 62 18.37 -0.08 13.15
N THR A 63 19.64 -0.24 13.55
CA THR A 63 20.54 0.88 13.86
C THR A 63 21.39 1.34 12.67
N ILE A 64 21.39 0.51 11.62
CA ILE A 64 21.94 0.80 10.31
C ILE A 64 20.87 1.56 9.52
N LEU A 65 20.87 2.89 9.66
CA LEU A 65 20.07 3.78 8.82
C LEU A 65 20.65 3.87 7.40
N GLN A 66 20.79 2.73 6.74
CA GLN A 66 20.87 2.68 5.29
C GLN A 66 19.45 2.90 4.80
N ILE A 67 19.16 4.14 4.40
CA ILE A 67 18.11 4.32 3.41
C ILE A 67 18.65 3.52 2.21
N PRO A 68 18.03 2.40 1.79
CA PRO A 68 18.45 1.77 0.55
C PRO A 68 18.50 2.91 -0.45
N LYS A 69 19.62 3.05 -1.20
CA LYS A 69 19.60 3.91 -2.37
C LYS A 69 18.41 3.39 -3.15
N LEU A 70 17.29 4.12 -3.08
CA LEU A 70 16.26 4.00 -4.07
C LEU A 70 17.04 4.35 -5.32
N SER A 71 17.37 3.31 -6.10
CA SER A 71 17.71 3.52 -7.50
C SER A 71 16.71 4.55 -7.94
N GLN A 72 17.21 5.69 -8.43
CA GLN A 72 16.37 6.53 -9.26
C GLN A 72 15.69 5.53 -10.18
N ILE A 73 14.36 5.47 -10.09
CA ILE A 73 13.58 4.80 -11.11
C ILE A 73 13.98 5.62 -12.32
N VAL A 74 14.95 5.11 -13.07
CA VAL A 74 15.21 5.57 -14.41
C VAL A 74 13.82 5.45 -14.99
N SER A 75 13.14 6.58 -15.22
CA SER A 75 11.99 6.60 -16.12
C SER A 75 12.43 5.76 -17.30
N PRO A 76 11.70 4.72 -17.71
CA PRO A 76 12.21 3.74 -18.64
C PRO A 76 12.56 4.44 -19.96
N THR A 77 13.77 4.95 -20.04
CA THR A 77 14.50 5.12 -21.27
C THR A 77 14.66 3.70 -21.73
N SER A 78 13.87 3.37 -22.74
CA SER A 78 13.89 2.14 -23.48
C SER A 78 15.33 1.78 -23.83
N THR A 79 15.95 0.92 -23.01
CA THR A 79 17.25 0.32 -23.28
C THR A 79 17.21 -1.11 -22.78
N THR A 80 17.00 -1.98 -23.74
CA THR A 80 17.29 -3.41 -23.84
C THR A 80 18.29 -3.93 -22.81
N ALA A 81 17.80 -4.59 -21.76
CA ALA A 81 18.57 -5.53 -20.95
C ALA A 81 17.61 -6.57 -20.33
N GLY A 82 17.64 -7.79 -20.86
CA GLY A 82 16.98 -8.97 -20.27
C GLY A 82 15.46 -8.96 -20.34
N GLU A 83 14.90 -8.85 -21.54
CA GLU A 83 13.48 -9.14 -21.74
C GLU A 83 13.27 -10.65 -21.53
N VAL A 84 12.61 -11.01 -20.42
CA VAL A 84 12.01 -12.34 -20.28
C VAL A 84 11.12 -12.51 -21.51
N PRO A 85 11.28 -13.56 -22.34
CA PRO A 85 10.47 -13.72 -23.53
C PRO A 85 9.00 -13.69 -23.12
N GLN A 86 8.25 -12.71 -23.62
CA GLN A 86 6.82 -12.64 -23.43
C GLN A 86 6.17 -13.44 -24.55
N TYR A 87 5.13 -14.21 -24.25
CA TYR A 87 4.44 -15.03 -25.22
C TYR A 87 3.10 -14.39 -25.59
N ALA A 88 2.68 -14.52 -26.83
CA ALA A 88 1.37 -14.07 -27.33
C ALA A 88 0.69 -15.20 -28.10
N CYS A 89 -0.65 -15.25 -28.01
CA CYS A 89 -1.44 -16.15 -28.84
C CYS A 89 -1.43 -15.65 -30.28
N LYS A 90 -1.02 -16.49 -31.22
CA LYS A 90 -1.02 -16.15 -32.65
C LYS A 90 -1.62 -17.24 -33.51
N VAL A 91 -2.29 -16.81 -34.59
CA VAL A 91 -2.73 -17.67 -35.69
C VAL A 91 -2.05 -17.17 -36.95
N ASP A 92 -1.32 -18.05 -37.63
CA ASP A 92 -0.57 -17.72 -38.86
C ASP A 92 0.34 -16.48 -38.69
N GLY A 93 0.96 -16.34 -37.51
CA GLY A 93 1.86 -15.23 -37.17
C GLY A 93 1.17 -13.92 -36.75
N ALA A 94 -0.16 -13.83 -36.83
CA ALA A 94 -0.95 -12.68 -36.40
C ALA A 94 -1.45 -12.85 -34.95
N ALA A 95 -1.35 -11.80 -34.14
CA ALA A 95 -1.82 -11.84 -32.75
C ALA A 95 -3.35 -12.00 -32.68
N VAL A 96 -3.81 -12.94 -31.85
CA VAL A 96 -5.24 -13.16 -31.57
C VAL A 96 -5.50 -12.77 -30.12
N GLY A 97 -6.29 -11.71 -29.93
CA GLY A 97 -6.57 -11.13 -28.62
C GLY A 97 -5.48 -10.17 -28.11
N ASP A 98 -5.62 -9.77 -26.85
CA ASP A 98 -4.80 -8.76 -26.17
C ASP A 98 -3.90 -9.36 -25.06
N SER A 99 -3.80 -10.68 -24.96
CA SER A 99 -3.15 -11.38 -23.84
C SER A 99 -1.65 -11.61 -24.05
N CYS A 100 -0.85 -11.19 -23.08
CA CYS A 100 0.61 -11.35 -23.02
C CYS A 100 0.97 -12.25 -21.83
N PHE A 101 1.83 -13.25 -22.03
CA PHE A 101 2.15 -14.23 -20.99
C PHE A 101 3.65 -14.20 -20.67
N LYS A 102 4.02 -14.42 -19.41
CA LYS A 102 5.43 -14.50 -18.98
C LYS A 102 5.96 -15.93 -18.92
N THR A 103 5.13 -16.91 -19.28
CA THR A 103 5.42 -18.34 -19.13
C THR A 103 5.03 -19.08 -20.42
N GLU A 104 5.70 -20.21 -20.65
CA GLU A 104 5.41 -21.14 -21.76
C GLU A 104 4.01 -21.79 -21.62
N ASP A 105 3.39 -21.74 -20.44
CA ASP A 105 2.06 -22.30 -20.14
C ASP A 105 0.86 -21.53 -20.74
N CYS A 106 1.01 -20.85 -21.89
CA CYS A 106 -0.07 -20.07 -22.50
C CYS A 106 -0.98 -20.86 -23.46
N ASP A 107 -0.63 -22.11 -23.76
CA ASP A 107 -1.36 -22.98 -24.70
C ASP A 107 -2.84 -23.22 -24.31
N GLY A 108 -3.12 -23.40 -23.02
CA GLY A 108 -4.49 -23.60 -22.53
C GLY A 108 -5.38 -22.37 -22.72
N VAL A 109 -4.79 -21.16 -22.64
CA VAL A 109 -5.51 -19.90 -22.85
C VAL A 109 -5.67 -19.63 -24.34
N CYS A 110 -4.63 -19.83 -25.14
CA CYS A 110 -4.69 -19.62 -26.60
C CYS A 110 -5.74 -20.52 -27.25
N SER A 111 -5.81 -21.80 -26.86
CA SER A 111 -6.79 -22.76 -27.37
C SER A 111 -8.25 -22.36 -27.08
N SER A 112 -8.48 -21.56 -26.02
CA SER A 112 -9.82 -21.04 -25.68
C SER A 112 -10.22 -19.80 -26.49
N LEU A 113 -9.24 -19.07 -27.04
CA LEU A 113 -9.46 -17.90 -27.90
C LEU A 113 -9.66 -18.30 -29.35
N ASP A 114 -8.81 -19.20 -29.85
CA ASP A 114 -8.91 -19.81 -31.17
C ASP A 114 -8.24 -21.19 -31.11
N PRO A 115 -8.89 -22.27 -31.59
CA PRO A 115 -8.32 -23.61 -31.56
C PRO A 115 -7.04 -23.78 -32.41
N ARG A 116 -6.73 -22.80 -33.28
CA ARG A 116 -5.49 -22.75 -34.08
C ARG A 116 -4.41 -21.88 -33.45
N ALA A 117 -4.72 -21.16 -32.35
CA ALA A 117 -3.76 -20.24 -31.75
C ALA A 117 -2.65 -20.98 -31.00
N THR A 118 -1.40 -20.61 -31.28
CA THR A 118 -0.21 -21.14 -30.61
C THR A 118 0.46 -20.06 -29.74
N CYS A 119 1.14 -20.51 -28.69
CA CYS A 119 1.94 -19.67 -27.82
C CYS A 119 3.28 -19.35 -28.50
N GLU A 120 3.49 -18.10 -28.98
CA GLU A 120 4.74 -17.69 -29.62
C GLU A 120 5.49 -16.61 -28.81
N PRO A 121 6.82 -16.69 -28.66
CA PRO A 121 7.60 -15.63 -28.05
C PRO A 121 7.59 -14.35 -28.90
N THR A 122 7.44 -13.19 -28.25
CA THR A 122 7.44 -11.87 -28.89
C THR A 122 7.97 -10.77 -27.96
N ILE A 123 8.82 -9.91 -28.53
CA ILE A 123 9.38 -8.69 -27.91
C ILE A 123 8.33 -7.54 -27.85
N THR A 124 7.26 -7.65 -28.64
CA THR A 124 6.28 -6.54 -28.77
C THR A 124 5.31 -6.42 -27.59
N CYS A 125 5.30 -7.39 -26.67
CA CYS A 125 4.39 -7.36 -25.53
C CYS A 125 4.89 -6.44 -24.40
N GLY A 126 6.20 -6.16 -24.30
CA GLY A 126 6.76 -5.27 -23.27
C GLY A 126 6.15 -3.85 -23.28
N ALA A 127 5.86 -3.32 -24.47
CA ALA A 127 5.17 -2.04 -24.62
C ALA A 127 3.65 -2.11 -24.36
N LYS A 128 3.02 -3.28 -24.57
CA LYS A 128 1.57 -3.46 -24.33
C LYS A 128 1.22 -3.54 -22.85
N CYS A 129 2.15 -4.00 -22.02
CA CYS A 129 1.95 -4.17 -20.58
C CYS A 129 2.63 -3.10 -19.71
N ASP A 130 3.13 -2.03 -20.33
CA ASP A 130 3.57 -0.84 -19.61
C ASP A 130 2.38 -0.21 -18.83
N PRO A 131 2.47 -0.01 -17.50
CA PRO A 131 1.38 0.51 -16.69
C PRO A 131 0.77 1.83 -17.18
N GLN A 132 1.60 2.76 -17.67
CA GLN A 132 1.13 4.06 -18.13
C GLN A 132 0.36 3.92 -19.45
N THR A 133 0.86 3.09 -20.37
CA THR A 133 0.20 2.76 -21.64
C THR A 133 -1.12 2.02 -21.40
N LEU A 134 -1.14 1.04 -20.48
CA LEU A 134 -2.35 0.33 -20.07
C LEU A 134 -3.39 1.28 -19.48
N ALA A 135 -2.97 2.20 -18.62
CA ALA A 135 -3.86 3.16 -18.00
C ALA A 135 -4.50 4.11 -19.02
N GLN A 136 -3.72 4.58 -20.00
CA GLN A 136 -4.22 5.37 -21.12
C GLN A 136 -5.21 4.58 -21.98
N LYS A 137 -4.88 3.32 -22.34
CA LYS A 137 -5.73 2.45 -23.16
C LYS A 137 -7.06 2.13 -22.47
N ASN A 138 -7.04 1.82 -21.18
CA ASN A 138 -8.22 1.40 -20.42
C ASN A 138 -8.93 2.55 -19.69
N ASN A 139 -8.48 3.79 -19.89
CA ASN A 139 -8.99 4.99 -19.23
C ASN A 139 -9.08 4.81 -17.70
N THR A 140 -7.95 4.47 -17.08
CA THR A 140 -7.81 4.31 -15.62
C THR A 140 -6.81 5.32 -15.07
N ALA A 141 -6.85 5.59 -13.77
CA ALA A 141 -5.90 6.50 -13.13
C ALA A 141 -4.47 5.94 -13.13
N TYR A 142 -3.49 6.82 -13.36
CA TYR A 142 -2.06 6.53 -13.24
C TYR A 142 -1.35 7.65 -12.44
N PRO A 143 -0.53 7.32 -11.42
CA PRO A 143 -0.38 5.99 -10.82
C PRO A 143 -1.68 5.50 -10.16
N ALA A 144 -1.77 4.19 -9.88
CA ALA A 144 -2.91 3.62 -9.17
C ALA A 144 -3.16 4.37 -7.84
N ARG A 145 -4.42 4.72 -7.60
CA ARG A 145 -4.86 5.56 -6.48
C ARG A 145 -6.34 5.32 -6.17
N ASN A 146 -6.78 5.87 -5.05
CA ASN A 146 -8.21 5.92 -4.73
C ASN A 146 -8.87 7.07 -5.50
N SER A 147 -10.04 6.82 -6.05
CA SER A 147 -10.88 7.88 -6.60
C SER A 147 -11.23 8.91 -5.52
N SER A 148 -11.44 10.15 -5.94
CA SER A 148 -11.93 11.24 -5.09
C SER A 148 -13.21 10.86 -4.35
N GLU A 149 -14.11 10.14 -5.02
CA GLU A 149 -15.35 9.62 -4.44
C GLU A 149 -15.07 8.64 -3.30
N LEU A 150 -14.21 7.64 -3.53
CA LEU A 150 -13.83 6.68 -2.49
C LEU A 150 -13.14 7.38 -1.31
N GLN A 151 -12.28 8.36 -1.56
CA GLN A 151 -11.64 9.14 -0.49
C GLN A 151 -12.66 9.86 0.40
N ASN A 152 -13.72 10.43 -0.19
CA ASN A 152 -14.80 11.08 0.56
C ASN A 152 -15.56 10.07 1.43
N VAL A 153 -15.89 8.90 0.88
CA VAL A 153 -16.57 7.82 1.63
C VAL A 153 -15.67 7.35 2.79
N MET A 154 -14.39 7.06 2.52
CA MET A 154 -13.44 6.60 3.53
C MET A 154 -13.24 7.64 4.65
N GLY A 155 -13.11 8.93 4.29
CA GLY A 155 -12.96 10.02 5.23
C GLY A 155 -14.20 10.19 6.13
N CYS A 156 -15.39 10.09 5.54
CA CYS A 156 -16.65 10.13 6.29
C CYS A 156 -16.79 8.93 7.24
N ILE A 157 -16.47 7.71 6.79
CA ILE A 157 -16.49 6.51 7.64
C ILE A 157 -15.56 6.72 8.84
N GLN A 158 -14.32 7.13 8.59
CA GLN A 158 -13.35 7.42 9.65
C GLN A 158 -13.85 8.51 10.61
N GLY A 159 -14.55 9.53 10.13
CA GLY A 159 -15.19 10.54 10.99
C GLY A 159 -16.28 9.97 11.90
N LYS A 160 -17.03 8.96 11.43
CA LYS A 160 -18.13 8.33 12.19
C LYS A 160 -17.67 7.24 13.15
N VAL A 161 -16.74 6.39 12.73
CA VAL A 161 -16.28 5.23 13.53
C VAL A 161 -15.00 5.51 14.31
N GLY A 162 -14.37 6.66 14.07
CA GLY A 162 -13.08 7.03 14.67
C GLY A 162 -11.91 6.32 13.99
N SER A 163 -10.90 5.95 14.78
CA SER A 163 -9.77 5.19 14.25
C SER A 163 -10.25 3.85 13.69
N ILE A 164 -9.85 3.56 12.45
CA ILE A 164 -10.10 2.28 11.77
C ILE A 164 -8.80 1.50 11.84
N PRO A 165 -8.54 0.75 12.93
CA PRO A 165 -7.35 -0.06 13.02
C PRO A 165 -7.43 -1.22 12.01
N GLY A 166 -6.30 -1.82 11.66
CA GLY A 166 -6.24 -2.95 10.74
C GLY A 166 -5.87 -2.59 9.30
N SER A 167 -5.92 -3.58 8.42
CA SER A 167 -5.56 -3.44 7.01
C SER A 167 -6.66 -2.71 6.23
N LYS A 168 -6.23 -1.90 5.25
CA LYS A 168 -7.08 -1.25 4.26
C LYS A 168 -6.55 -1.59 2.88
N PHE A 169 -7.33 -2.32 2.09
CA PHE A 169 -6.96 -2.68 0.71
C PHE A 169 -7.90 -1.95 -0.25
N THR A 170 -7.37 -1.24 -1.23
CA THR A 170 -8.17 -0.35 -2.09
C THR A 170 -7.96 -0.69 -3.55
N TYR A 171 -6.78 -0.39 -4.08
CA TYR A 171 -6.28 -0.95 -5.32
C TYR A 171 -5.28 -2.08 -5.01
N ASP A 172 -4.98 -2.88 -6.02
CA ASP A 172 -4.19 -4.10 -5.90
C ASP A 172 -2.69 -3.79 -5.91
N ILE A 173 -1.99 -4.18 -4.86
CA ILE A 173 -0.55 -3.93 -4.73
C ILE A 173 0.24 -5.14 -5.24
N ASP A 174 -0.28 -6.35 -5.03
CA ASP A 174 0.38 -7.61 -5.36
C ASP A 174 0.27 -7.92 -6.85
N HIS A 175 -0.86 -7.57 -7.47
CA HIS A 175 -1.13 -7.71 -8.90
C HIS A 175 -1.35 -6.34 -9.56
N SER A 176 -0.34 -5.48 -9.48
CA SER A 176 -0.46 -4.06 -9.84
C SER A 176 -0.91 -3.80 -11.28
N SER A 177 -0.62 -4.71 -12.22
CA SER A 177 -1.04 -4.57 -13.61
C SER A 177 -2.57 -4.63 -13.76
N CYS A 178 -3.24 -5.39 -12.87
CA CYS A 178 -4.69 -5.54 -12.84
C CYS A 178 -5.43 -4.22 -12.58
N ASN A 179 -4.79 -3.26 -11.91
CA ASN A 179 -5.36 -1.92 -11.72
C ASN A 179 -5.56 -1.16 -13.04
N TYR A 180 -4.71 -1.43 -14.02
CA TYR A 180 -4.70 -0.74 -15.31
C TYR A 180 -5.38 -1.54 -16.43
N THR A 181 -5.71 -2.81 -16.17
CA THR A 181 -6.42 -3.71 -17.10
C THR A 181 -7.85 -4.04 -16.65
N ARG A 182 -8.33 -3.39 -15.59
CA ARG A 182 -9.63 -3.65 -14.94
C ARG A 182 -9.78 -5.12 -14.52
N GLY A 183 -8.73 -5.70 -13.94
CA GLY A 183 -8.75 -7.09 -13.48
C GLY A 183 -8.62 -8.14 -14.59
N THR A 184 -8.12 -7.75 -15.77
CA THR A 184 -7.77 -8.71 -16.83
C THR A 184 -6.32 -9.15 -16.65
N PRO A 185 -6.03 -10.45 -16.39
CA PRO A 185 -4.71 -10.89 -15.94
C PRO A 185 -3.66 -10.98 -17.05
N GLY A 186 -3.98 -10.59 -18.28
CA GLY A 186 -3.11 -10.76 -19.45
C GLY A 186 -1.83 -9.91 -19.46
N CYS A 187 -1.54 -9.16 -18.40
CA CYS A 187 -0.25 -8.48 -18.18
C CYS A 187 0.38 -8.86 -16.84
N GLU A 188 -0.27 -9.75 -16.08
CA GLU A 188 0.12 -10.13 -14.73
C GLU A 188 0.93 -11.43 -14.77
N PRO A 189 2.18 -11.46 -14.25
CA PRO A 189 3.01 -12.66 -14.20
C PRO A 189 2.31 -13.91 -13.68
N SER A 190 1.47 -13.77 -12.66
CA SER A 190 0.77 -14.90 -12.03
C SER A 190 -0.39 -15.44 -12.89
N GLY A 191 -0.76 -14.72 -13.96
CA GLY A 191 -1.96 -15.01 -14.75
C GLY A 191 -3.26 -14.83 -13.95
N ARG A 192 -3.22 -14.15 -12.80
CA ARG A 192 -4.36 -13.99 -11.88
C ARG A 192 -4.41 -12.57 -11.31
N CYS A 193 -5.60 -12.07 -11.03
CA CYS A 193 -5.83 -10.82 -10.33
C CYS A 193 -6.45 -11.11 -8.96
N SER A 194 -6.26 -10.23 -7.97
CA SER A 194 -6.84 -10.43 -6.63
C SER A 194 -8.37 -10.35 -6.64
N HIS A 195 -8.94 -9.57 -7.57
CA HIS A 195 -10.37 -9.44 -7.74
C HIS A 195 -10.81 -9.82 -9.16
N THR A 196 -12.12 -10.00 -9.32
CA THR A 196 -12.73 -10.30 -10.61
C THR A 196 -12.63 -9.12 -11.58
N LYS A 197 -12.81 -9.42 -12.87
CA LYS A 197 -12.78 -8.41 -13.93
C LYS A 197 -13.84 -7.33 -13.69
N ASN A 198 -13.43 -6.07 -13.83
CA ASN A 198 -14.21 -4.86 -13.56
C ASN A 198 -14.71 -4.73 -12.10
N SER A 199 -14.02 -5.31 -11.13
CA SER A 199 -14.29 -5.03 -9.71
C SER A 199 -14.10 -3.54 -9.39
N CYS A 200 -14.83 -3.02 -8.40
CA CYS A 200 -14.63 -1.66 -7.88
C CYS A 200 -13.19 -1.39 -7.42
N HIS A 201 -12.44 -2.40 -6.97
CA HIS A 201 -11.02 -2.25 -6.62
C HIS A 201 -10.17 -1.78 -7.82
N TYR A 202 -10.62 -2.10 -9.04
CA TYR A 202 -10.04 -1.66 -10.30
C TYR A 202 -10.81 -0.51 -10.96
N GLY A 203 -11.67 0.19 -10.21
CA GLY A 203 -12.48 1.30 -10.71
C GLY A 203 -13.71 0.89 -11.51
N GLY A 204 -14.16 -0.36 -11.43
CA GLY A 204 -15.37 -0.81 -12.14
C GLY A 204 -15.14 -0.99 -13.64
N SER A 205 -16.23 -0.99 -14.43
CA SER A 205 -16.11 -1.04 -15.90
C SER A 205 -15.95 0.36 -16.52
N SER A 206 -16.39 1.41 -15.83
CA SER A 206 -16.43 2.78 -16.37
C SER A 206 -15.61 3.82 -15.60
N GLY A 207 -15.21 3.54 -14.36
CA GLY A 207 -14.48 4.51 -13.53
C GLY A 207 -13.07 4.77 -14.06
N SER A 208 -12.65 6.03 -14.03
CA SER A 208 -11.34 6.48 -14.52
C SER A 208 -10.48 7.16 -13.46
N ASP A 209 -11.05 7.50 -12.30
CA ASP A 209 -10.34 8.25 -11.24
C ASP A 209 -9.58 7.34 -10.25
N GLY A 210 -9.67 6.02 -10.41
CA GLY A 210 -8.96 5.03 -9.60
C GLY A 210 -9.90 4.04 -8.94
N ALA A 211 -9.44 3.42 -7.85
CA ALA A 211 -10.23 2.47 -7.08
C ALA A 211 -11.49 3.13 -6.51
N LEU A 212 -12.59 2.38 -6.57
CA LEU A 212 -13.91 2.73 -6.05
C LEU A 212 -14.33 1.81 -4.90
N ALA A 213 -13.48 0.90 -4.45
CA ALA A 213 -13.74 0.09 -3.26
C ALA A 213 -12.57 0.03 -2.28
N VAL A 214 -12.92 -0.33 -1.06
CA VAL A 214 -12.00 -0.57 0.04
C VAL A 214 -12.45 -1.79 0.85
N ASP A 215 -11.50 -2.63 1.23
CA ASP A 215 -11.68 -3.72 2.18
C ASP A 215 -11.03 -3.37 3.52
N TYR A 216 -11.81 -3.42 4.59
CA TYR A 216 -11.36 -3.18 5.95
C TYR A 216 -11.17 -4.48 6.72
N GLY A 217 -9.96 -4.72 7.21
CA GLY A 217 -9.64 -5.87 8.07
C GLY A 217 -10.02 -5.64 9.54
N GLY A 218 -10.21 -6.74 10.29
CA GLY A 218 -10.68 -6.73 11.69
C GLY A 218 -9.67 -6.29 12.75
N ALA A 219 -8.45 -5.89 12.38
CA ALA A 219 -7.47 -5.27 13.29
C ALA A 219 -7.07 -6.08 14.54
N GLY A 220 -7.03 -7.42 14.45
CA GLY A 220 -6.75 -8.27 15.61
C GLY A 220 -7.92 -8.39 16.59
N LYS A 221 -9.10 -7.82 16.28
CA LYS A 221 -10.34 -8.10 17.01
C LYS A 221 -10.83 -9.52 16.72
N SER A 222 -11.45 -10.15 17.70
CA SER A 222 -12.00 -11.51 17.59
C SER A 222 -13.44 -11.55 18.10
N GLY A 223 -14.15 -12.63 17.74
CA GLY A 223 -15.52 -12.89 18.21
C GLY A 223 -16.48 -11.71 18.01
N SER A 224 -17.28 -11.43 19.05
CA SER A 224 -18.33 -10.41 18.99
C SER A 224 -17.80 -8.98 18.80
N ASP A 225 -16.55 -8.70 19.20
CA ASP A 225 -15.96 -7.37 19.05
C ASP A 225 -15.58 -7.09 17.59
N LYS A 226 -15.13 -8.12 16.87
CA LYS A 226 -14.91 -8.04 15.41
C LYS A 226 -16.23 -7.80 14.68
N ALA A 227 -17.28 -8.53 15.06
CA ALA A 227 -18.60 -8.40 14.45
C ALA A 227 -19.16 -6.97 14.61
N LYS A 228 -19.18 -6.45 15.85
CA LYS A 228 -19.64 -5.08 16.15
C LYS A 228 -18.83 -4.02 15.41
N TYR A 229 -17.52 -4.21 15.32
CA TYR A 229 -16.64 -3.31 14.57
C TYR A 229 -16.99 -3.28 13.08
N PHE A 230 -17.18 -4.46 12.48
CA PHE A 230 -17.59 -4.56 11.08
C PHE A 230 -18.97 -3.99 10.81
N GLU A 231 -19.94 -4.25 11.70
CA GLU A 231 -21.29 -3.65 11.63
C GLU A 231 -21.26 -2.12 11.69
N ALA A 232 -20.40 -1.56 12.55
CA ALA A 232 -20.21 -0.11 12.64
C ALA A 232 -19.68 0.48 11.33
N ILE A 233 -18.71 -0.18 10.67
CA ILE A 233 -18.20 0.25 9.36
C ILE A 233 -19.28 0.18 8.30
N VAL A 234 -20.03 -0.93 8.21
CA VAL A 234 -21.12 -1.08 7.23
C VAL A 234 -22.18 -0.01 7.43
N SER A 235 -22.59 0.24 8.67
CA SER A 235 -23.58 1.28 9.01
C SER A 235 -23.06 2.67 8.65
N ALA A 236 -21.81 3.00 8.99
CA ALA A 236 -21.19 4.27 8.66
C ALA A 236 -21.07 4.46 7.15
N ALA A 237 -20.66 3.44 6.41
CA ALA A 237 -20.52 3.48 4.95
C ALA A 237 -21.86 3.82 4.27
N ASN A 238 -22.95 3.17 4.69
CA ASN A 238 -24.29 3.47 4.18
C ASN A 238 -24.71 4.93 4.44
N GLN A 239 -24.33 5.49 5.60
CA GLN A 239 -24.58 6.90 5.93
C GLN A 239 -23.63 7.86 5.20
N CYS A 240 -22.51 7.36 4.69
CA CYS A 240 -21.47 8.13 3.99
C CYS A 240 -21.62 8.10 2.48
N GLY A 241 -22.76 7.62 1.96
CA GLY A 241 -23.03 7.59 0.53
C GLY A 241 -22.31 6.48 -0.21
N ALA A 242 -21.95 5.37 0.46
CA ALA A 242 -21.56 4.16 -0.24
C ALA A 242 -22.69 3.68 -1.17
N LYS A 243 -22.33 2.93 -2.22
CA LYS A 243 -23.30 2.33 -3.15
C LYS A 243 -24.34 1.52 -2.37
N SER A 244 -25.61 1.56 -2.79
CA SER A 244 -26.65 0.71 -2.21
C SER A 244 -26.26 -0.76 -2.34
N GLY A 245 -26.15 -1.47 -1.20
CA GLY A 245 -25.63 -2.84 -1.14
C GLY A 245 -24.11 -2.98 -1.36
N GLY A 246 -23.40 -1.87 -1.52
CA GLY A 246 -21.95 -1.79 -1.70
C GLY A 246 -21.16 -1.94 -0.40
N ALA A 247 -21.76 -1.65 0.75
CA ALA A 247 -21.16 -1.90 2.06
C ALA A 247 -21.66 -3.21 2.66
N ARG A 248 -20.75 -4.19 2.86
CA ARG A 248 -21.11 -5.53 3.35
C ARG A 248 -19.94 -6.26 3.99
N CYS A 249 -20.27 -7.20 4.86
CA CYS A 249 -19.33 -8.11 5.49
C CYS A 249 -19.07 -9.32 4.57
N GLU A 250 -17.81 -9.66 4.34
CA GLU A 250 -17.40 -10.72 3.41
C GLU A 250 -16.43 -11.72 4.06
N ASN A 251 -16.51 -12.98 3.64
CA ASN A 251 -15.54 -14.01 4.00
C ASN A 251 -14.28 -13.93 3.13
N ALA A 252 -13.29 -14.79 3.36
CA ALA A 252 -12.04 -14.79 2.59
C ALA A 252 -12.22 -15.06 1.08
N ALA A 253 -13.36 -15.61 0.66
CA ALA A 253 -13.69 -15.85 -0.74
C ALA A 253 -14.48 -14.68 -1.38
N GLY A 254 -14.66 -13.55 -0.68
CA GLY A 254 -15.44 -12.41 -1.18
C GLY A 254 -16.95 -12.66 -1.20
N GLN A 255 -17.44 -13.66 -0.46
CA GLN A 255 -18.87 -13.94 -0.37
C GLN A 255 -19.49 -13.13 0.77
N LYS A 256 -20.63 -12.51 0.50
CA LYS A 256 -21.42 -11.81 1.52
C LYS A 256 -21.86 -12.78 2.62
N VAL A 257 -21.49 -12.47 3.85
CA VAL A 257 -21.82 -13.25 5.07
C VAL A 257 -22.25 -12.33 6.20
N GLY A 258 -22.69 -12.90 7.33
CA GLY A 258 -22.88 -12.14 8.56
C GLY A 258 -21.54 -11.61 9.10
N CYS A 259 -21.55 -10.46 9.75
CA CYS A 259 -20.31 -9.82 10.22
C CYS A 259 -19.57 -10.62 11.31
N ALA A 260 -20.24 -11.56 11.97
CA ALA A 260 -19.60 -12.53 12.85
C ALA A 260 -18.64 -13.48 12.11
N ASP A 261 -19.03 -13.92 10.92
CA ASP A 261 -18.31 -14.90 10.10
C ASP A 261 -17.38 -14.25 9.07
N ALA A 262 -17.46 -12.93 8.93
CA ALA A 262 -16.66 -12.19 7.96
C ALA A 262 -15.18 -12.14 8.34
N THR A 263 -14.33 -12.07 7.32
CA THR A 263 -12.90 -11.81 7.44
C THR A 263 -12.59 -10.33 7.23
N HIS A 264 -13.42 -9.63 6.46
CA HIS A 264 -13.28 -8.20 6.17
C HIS A 264 -14.64 -7.55 5.87
N VAL A 265 -14.65 -6.22 5.80
CA VAL A 265 -15.79 -5.43 5.30
C VAL A 265 -15.41 -4.80 3.97
N HIS A 266 -16.16 -5.15 2.94
CA HIS A 266 -16.06 -4.53 1.63
C HIS A 266 -16.98 -3.30 1.57
N VAL A 267 -16.47 -2.19 1.05
CA VAL A 267 -17.23 -0.96 0.81
C VAL A 267 -16.92 -0.43 -0.58
N SER A 268 -17.96 -0.24 -1.39
CA SER A 268 -17.85 0.45 -2.69
C SER A 268 -18.52 1.84 -2.69
N ALA A 269 -17.88 2.78 -3.38
CA ALA A 269 -18.39 4.12 -3.65
C ALA A 269 -19.60 4.06 -4.60
N ALA A 270 -20.49 5.05 -4.53
CA ALA A 270 -21.76 5.07 -5.26
C ALA A 270 -21.58 5.01 -6.78
N GLY A 271 -20.54 5.65 -7.32
CA GLY A 271 -20.20 5.65 -8.74
C GLY A 271 -19.70 4.31 -9.27
N CYS A 272 -19.48 3.30 -8.41
CA CYS A 272 -19.08 1.99 -8.89
C CYS A 272 -20.24 1.27 -9.59
N ASP A 273 -20.00 0.79 -10.81
CA ASP A 273 -21.00 0.09 -11.63
C ASP A 273 -21.03 -1.43 -11.36
N ARG A 274 -19.97 -2.02 -10.81
CA ARG A 274 -19.86 -3.47 -10.51
C ARG A 274 -19.12 -3.78 -9.22
N ASN A 275 -19.69 -4.63 -8.38
CA ASN A 275 -19.04 -5.14 -7.16
C ASN A 275 -18.37 -6.49 -7.45
#